data_AF-A0A3Q1ETC0-F1
#
_entry.id   AF-A0A3Q1ETC0-F1
#
_cell.length_a   1.000
_cell.length_b   1.000
_cell.length_c   1.000
_cell.angle_alpha   90.00
_cell.angle_beta   90.00
_cell.angle_gamma   90.00
#
_symmetry.space_group_name_H-M   'P 1'
#
loop_
_entity.id
_entity.type
_entity.pdbx_description
1 polymer ?
#
loop_
_entity_poly.entity_id
_entity_poly.type
_entity_poly.pdbx_seq_one_letter_code
_entity_poly.pdbx_strand_id
1 'polypeptide(L)'
;MDFLQLLSWACIVFTVGMFSTGLTDLKTMRESKSTDNIQFLPFLTTCLNNLGWLSYGMLKRDQTIVLVNIIGALLQILYIIMYFHYTKHKRLVMSQTVAAGTVLTCGWLYFGMFLPEGDSRLSQLGLTCSVVTVSMYMSPLTDLVEIVRSGNVQCLSFPLTVATFFTSTSWVLYGLQLNDYYIMVPNTPGIFTSLIRFYLFWRFASVNQSSPSYKPVHI
;
A
#
# COMPACT_ATOMS: atom_id res chain seq x y z
N MET A 1 -23.33 11.06 14.44
CA MET A 1 -22.59 10.21 13.49
C MET A 1 -22.53 8.83 14.10
N ASP A 2 -23.04 7.82 13.39
CA ASP A 2 -22.90 6.44 13.84
C ASP A 2 -21.42 6.05 13.84
N PHE A 3 -21.00 5.27 14.83
CA PHE A 3 -19.60 4.85 14.99
C PHE A 3 -19.03 4.23 13.70
N LEU A 4 -19.83 3.43 13.00
CA LEU A 4 -19.47 2.85 11.70
C LEU A 4 -19.23 3.91 10.62
N GLN A 5 -20.01 5.00 10.61
CA GLN A 5 -19.85 6.10 9.67
C GLN A 5 -18.55 6.87 9.95
N LEU A 6 -18.21 7.09 11.23
CA LEU A 6 -16.94 7.67 11.63
C LEU A 6 -15.76 6.82 11.16
N LEU A 7 -15.82 5.50 11.38
CA LEU A 7 -14.79 4.56 10.91
C LEU A 7 -14.68 4.56 9.38
N SER A 8 -15.80 4.59 8.66
CA SER A 8 -15.83 4.69 7.21
C SER A 8 -15.08 5.93 6.70
N TRP A 9 -15.38 7.11 7.27
CA TRP A 9 -14.67 8.34 6.94
C TRP A 9 -13.19 8.28 7.28
N ALA A 10 -12.82 7.69 8.42
CA ALA A 10 -11.42 7.49 8.79
C ALA A 10 -10.69 6.61 7.78
N CYS A 11 -11.27 5.46 7.39
CA CYS A 11 -10.75 4.60 6.34
C CYS A 11 -10.53 5.37 5.04
N ILE A 12 -11.51 6.17 4.61
CA ILE A 12 -11.41 6.96 3.37
C ILE A 12 -10.27 7.97 3.45
N VAL A 13 -10.27 8.82 4.48
CA VAL A 13 -9.31 9.92 4.60
C VAL A 13 -7.88 9.40 4.71
N PHE A 14 -7.63 8.43 5.59
CA PHE A 14 -6.27 7.93 5.80
C PHE A 14 -5.76 7.12 4.60
N THR A 15 -6.61 6.30 3.97
CA THR A 15 -6.21 5.53 2.79
C THR A 15 -5.91 6.45 1.60
N VAL A 16 -6.74 7.47 1.36
CA VAL A 16 -6.49 8.45 0.28
C VAL A 16 -5.24 9.28 0.57
N GLY A 17 -5.03 9.69 1.83
CA GLY A 17 -3.79 10.36 2.24
C GLY A 17 -2.56 9.48 2.00
N MET A 18 -2.64 8.19 2.34
CA MET A 18 -1.58 7.22 2.10
C MET A 18 -1.30 7.05 0.59
N PHE A 19 -2.33 6.89 -0.26
CA PHE A 19 -2.10 6.80 -1.71
C PHE A 19 -1.53 8.08 -2.31
N SER A 20 -1.89 9.24 -1.76
CA SER A 20 -1.37 10.53 -2.21
C SER A 20 0.14 10.67 -2.00
N THR A 21 0.77 9.85 -1.16
CA THR A 21 2.23 9.84 -1.03
C THR A 21 2.93 9.53 -2.36
N GLY A 22 2.34 8.73 -3.26
CA GLY A 22 2.89 8.47 -4.60
C GLY A 22 2.94 9.70 -5.51
N LEU A 23 2.24 10.79 -5.17
CA LEU A 23 2.34 12.06 -5.91
C LEU A 23 3.76 12.67 -5.79
N THR A 24 4.50 12.38 -4.71
CA THR A 24 5.90 12.82 -4.62
C THR A 24 6.76 12.10 -5.66
N ASP A 25 6.52 10.82 -5.90
CA ASP A 25 7.23 10.05 -6.92
C ASP A 25 6.94 10.57 -8.33
N LEU A 26 5.68 10.95 -8.61
CA LEU A 26 5.32 11.64 -9.86
C LEU A 26 6.11 12.92 -10.06
N LYS A 27 6.22 13.74 -9.01
CA LYS A 27 6.99 14.99 -9.05
C LYS A 27 8.46 14.70 -9.32
N THR A 28 9.05 13.74 -8.60
CA THR A 28 10.43 13.30 -8.80
C THR A 28 10.68 12.82 -10.22
N MET A 29 9.82 11.97 -10.79
CA MET A 29 9.95 11.51 -12.19
C MET A 29 9.87 12.66 -13.20
N ARG A 30 8.99 13.65 -12.95
CA ARG A 30 8.82 14.79 -13.85
C ARG A 30 10.04 15.71 -13.84
N GLU A 31 10.63 15.95 -12.67
CA GLU A 31 11.79 16.82 -12.46
C GLU A 31 13.08 16.15 -12.94
N SER A 32 13.30 14.88 -12.60
CA SER A 32 14.49 14.13 -12.99
C SER A 32 14.45 13.62 -14.44
N LYS A 33 13.26 13.59 -15.05
CA LYS A 33 13.01 12.95 -16.36
C LYS A 33 13.46 11.48 -16.41
N SER A 34 13.46 10.81 -15.25
CA SER A 34 13.90 9.44 -15.09
C SER A 34 13.08 8.72 -14.02
N THR A 35 13.09 7.39 -14.08
CA THR A 35 12.51 6.52 -13.04
C THR A 35 13.57 5.93 -12.12
N ASP A 36 14.77 6.50 -12.11
CA ASP A 36 15.87 6.03 -11.26
C ASP A 36 15.48 6.16 -9.77
N ASN A 37 15.76 5.13 -8.98
CA ASN A 37 15.39 4.99 -7.56
C ASN A 37 13.89 4.84 -7.26
N ILE A 38 13.03 4.75 -8.28
CA ILE A 38 11.59 4.51 -8.10
C ILE A 38 11.29 3.10 -8.60
N GLN A 39 10.64 2.29 -7.77
CA GLN A 39 10.31 0.91 -8.13
C GLN A 39 8.93 0.85 -8.81
N PHE A 40 8.83 0.11 -9.92
CA PHE A 40 7.57 -0.06 -10.64
C PHE A 40 6.59 -1.03 -9.94
N LEU A 41 7.11 -2.11 -9.37
CA LEU A 41 6.31 -3.21 -8.82
C LEU A 41 5.31 -2.76 -7.73
N PRO A 42 5.64 -1.86 -6.79
CA PRO A 42 4.69 -1.34 -5.83
C PRO A 42 3.44 -0.70 -6.47
N PHE A 43 3.60 0.09 -7.53
CA PHE A 43 2.45 0.69 -8.23
C PHE A 43 1.56 -0.36 -8.88
N LEU A 44 2.18 -1.32 -9.56
CA LEU A 44 1.47 -2.39 -10.26
C LEU A 44 0.72 -3.32 -9.29
N THR A 45 1.40 -3.81 -8.25
CA THR A 45 0.82 -4.71 -7.26
C THR A 45 -0.26 -4.02 -6.43
N THR A 46 -0.10 -2.75 -6.08
CA THR A 46 -1.14 -1.96 -5.40
C THR A 46 -2.35 -1.75 -6.31
N CYS A 47 -2.15 -1.52 -7.61
CA CYS A 47 -3.24 -1.44 -8.59
C CYS A 47 -4.05 -2.75 -8.64
N LEU A 48 -3.37 -3.90 -8.73
CA LEU A 48 -3.99 -5.22 -8.70
C LEU A 48 -4.79 -5.44 -7.41
N ASN A 49 -4.20 -5.09 -6.26
CA ASN A 49 -4.83 -5.22 -4.96
C ASN A 49 -6.10 -4.35 -4.87
N ASN A 50 -6.04 -3.10 -5.33
CA ASN A 50 -7.19 -2.20 -5.36
C ASN A 50 -8.32 -2.75 -6.25
N LEU A 51 -8.01 -3.30 -7.42
CA LEU A 51 -9.02 -3.89 -8.30
C LEU A 51 -9.68 -5.15 -7.69
N GLY A 52 -8.89 -5.97 -6.98
CA GLY A 52 -9.43 -7.10 -6.22
C GLY A 52 -10.37 -6.66 -5.10
N TRP A 53 -9.94 -5.71 -4.27
CA TRP A 53 -10.76 -5.16 -3.19
C TRP A 53 -11.98 -4.38 -3.69
N LEU A 54 -11.88 -3.72 -4.85
CA LEU A 54 -13.03 -3.12 -5.52
C LEU A 54 -14.08 -4.17 -5.86
N SER A 55 -13.66 -5.29 -6.46
CA SER A 55 -14.55 -6.41 -6.78
C SER A 55 -15.19 -6.99 -5.52
N TYR A 56 -14.41 -7.11 -4.44
CA TYR A 56 -14.91 -7.52 -3.13
C TYR A 56 -15.97 -6.57 -2.56
N GLY A 57 -15.67 -5.26 -2.55
CA GLY A 57 -16.60 -4.23 -2.08
C GLY A 57 -17.90 -4.19 -2.88
N MET A 58 -17.82 -4.36 -4.20
CA MET A 58 -19.00 -4.44 -5.07
C MET A 58 -19.88 -5.64 -4.74
N LEU A 59 -19.29 -6.83 -4.56
CA LEU A 59 -20.04 -8.04 -4.17
C LEU A 59 -20.64 -7.91 -2.77
N LYS A 60 -19.89 -7.35 -1.82
CA LYS A 60 -20.36 -7.09 -0.45
C LYS A 60 -21.38 -5.95 -0.36
N ARG A 61 -21.50 -5.12 -1.41
CA ARG A 61 -22.25 -3.84 -1.44
C ARG A 61 -21.76 -2.82 -0.40
N ASP A 62 -20.46 -2.85 -0.12
CA ASP A 62 -19.80 -1.95 0.82
C ASP A 62 -19.23 -0.73 0.09
N GLN A 63 -19.87 0.42 0.26
CA GLN A 63 -19.50 1.66 -0.43
C GLN A 63 -18.14 2.21 0.02
N THR A 64 -17.75 1.96 1.27
CA THR A 64 -16.46 2.44 1.81
C THR A 64 -15.31 1.75 1.09
N ILE A 65 -15.38 0.41 0.99
CA ILE A 65 -14.39 -0.39 0.26
C ILE A 65 -14.39 -0.03 -1.22
N VAL A 66 -15.55 0.14 -1.84
CA VAL A 66 -15.63 0.53 -3.25
C VAL A 66 -14.95 1.87 -3.49
N LEU A 67 -15.27 2.90 -2.70
CA LEU A 67 -14.77 4.25 -2.90
C LEU A 67 -13.24 4.35 -2.76
N VAL A 68 -12.68 3.80 -1.68
CA VAL A 68 -11.23 3.89 -1.45
C VAL A 68 -10.43 3.18 -2.53
N ASN A 69 -10.94 2.06 -3.04
CA ASN A 69 -10.25 1.24 -4.02
C ASN A 69 -10.43 1.77 -5.44
N ILE A 70 -11.55 2.43 -5.77
CA ILE A 70 -11.67 3.19 -7.03
C ILE A 70 -10.65 4.33 -7.07
N ILE A 71 -10.60 5.15 -6.01
CA ILE A 71 -9.65 6.27 -5.93
C ILE A 71 -8.22 5.74 -6.01
N GLY A 72 -7.92 4.68 -5.24
CA GLY A 72 -6.63 4.01 -5.26
C GLY A 72 -6.26 3.50 -6.65
N ALA A 73 -7.15 2.75 -7.31
CA ALA A 73 -6.89 2.22 -8.65
C ALA A 73 -6.61 3.34 -9.66
N LEU A 74 -7.38 4.43 -9.64
CA LEU A 74 -7.16 5.58 -10.53
C LEU A 74 -5.79 6.24 -10.30
N LEU A 75 -5.39 6.43 -9.04
CA LEU A 75 -4.06 6.95 -8.70
C LEU A 75 -2.94 6.00 -9.15
N GLN A 76 -3.09 4.69 -8.92
CA GLN A 76 -2.07 3.73 -9.33
C GLN A 76 -1.96 3.63 -10.85
N ILE A 77 -3.07 3.69 -11.60
CA ILE A 77 -3.06 3.76 -13.06
C ILE A 77 -2.32 5.01 -13.54
N LEU A 78 -2.57 6.16 -12.92
CA LEU A 78 -1.83 7.39 -13.21
C LEU A 78 -0.32 7.21 -12.98
N TYR A 79 0.08 6.59 -11.86
CA TYR A 79 1.50 6.34 -11.54
C TYR A 79 2.15 5.39 -12.56
N ILE A 80 1.45 4.33 -12.97
CA ILE A 80 1.90 3.38 -13.98
C ILE A 80 2.10 4.06 -15.33
N ILE A 81 1.14 4.89 -15.77
CA ILE A 81 1.24 5.64 -17.05
C ILE A 81 2.45 6.57 -17.03
N MET A 82 2.64 7.32 -15.94
CA MET A 82 3.77 8.24 -15.79
C MET A 82 5.10 7.51 -15.71
N TYR A 83 5.17 6.40 -14.99
CA TYR A 83 6.37 5.56 -14.95
C TYR A 83 6.73 5.03 -16.33
N PHE A 84 5.75 4.54 -17.09
CA PHE A 84 5.95 4.05 -18.45
C PHE A 84 6.46 5.15 -19.41
N HIS A 85 6.05 6.40 -19.19
CA HIS A 85 6.50 7.54 -19.98
C HIS A 85 8.00 7.83 -19.79
N TYR A 86 8.49 7.80 -18.54
CA TYR A 86 9.87 8.19 -18.21
C TYR A 86 10.85 7.02 -18.14
N THR A 87 10.39 5.77 -18.09
CA THR A 87 11.29 4.62 -17.94
C THR A 87 12.07 4.30 -19.22
N LYS A 88 13.34 3.93 -19.05
CA LYS A 88 14.19 3.37 -20.11
C LYS A 88 13.89 1.90 -20.39
N HIS A 89 13.32 1.17 -19.42
CA HIS A 89 13.12 -0.28 -19.47
C HIS A 89 11.69 -0.68 -19.87
N LYS A 90 11.17 -0.11 -20.96
CA LYS A 90 9.76 -0.27 -21.39
C LYS A 90 9.33 -1.73 -21.56
N ARG A 91 10.21 -2.58 -22.10
CA ARG A 91 9.90 -4.01 -22.34
C ARG A 91 9.64 -4.77 -21.03
N LEU A 92 10.44 -4.51 -19.99
CA LEU A 92 10.26 -5.14 -18.68
C LEU A 92 8.94 -4.69 -18.04
N VAL A 93 8.71 -3.38 -18.00
CA VAL A 93 7.48 -2.78 -17.44
C VAL A 93 6.25 -3.31 -18.19
N MET A 94 6.28 -3.33 -19.52
CA MET A 94 5.20 -3.89 -20.33
C MET A 94 4.96 -5.37 -20.04
N SER A 95 6.02 -6.18 -19.94
CA SER A 95 5.89 -7.60 -19.60
C SER A 95 5.25 -7.80 -18.22
N GLN A 96 5.64 -7.00 -17.22
CA GLN A 96 5.06 -7.05 -15.88
C GLN A 96 3.58 -6.63 -15.90
N THR A 97 3.23 -5.55 -16.61
CA THR A 97 1.84 -5.10 -16.75
C THR A 97 0.96 -6.13 -17.47
N VAL A 98 1.47 -6.76 -18.54
CA VAL A 98 0.74 -7.83 -19.24
C VAL A 98 0.54 -9.03 -18.33
N ALA A 99 1.58 -9.47 -17.60
CA ALA A 99 1.45 -10.57 -16.64
C ALA A 99 0.41 -10.27 -15.56
N ALA A 100 0.41 -9.04 -15.03
CA ALA A 100 -0.60 -8.56 -14.08
C ALA A 100 -2.02 -8.57 -14.69
N GLY A 101 -2.17 -8.12 -15.94
CA GLY A 101 -3.44 -8.19 -16.66
C GLY A 101 -3.92 -9.63 -16.89
N THR A 102 -3.01 -10.56 -17.18
CA THR A 102 -3.32 -11.99 -17.28
C THR A 102 -3.81 -12.54 -15.95
N VAL A 103 -3.13 -12.23 -14.84
CA VAL A 103 -3.56 -12.65 -13.50
C VAL A 103 -4.97 -12.12 -13.17
N LEU A 104 -5.25 -10.85 -13.45
CA LEU A 104 -6.60 -10.29 -13.26
C LEU A 104 -7.64 -10.99 -14.12
N THR A 105 -7.34 -11.23 -15.39
CA THR A 105 -8.27 -11.88 -16.32
C THR A 105 -8.56 -13.30 -15.88
N CYS A 106 -7.53 -14.07 -15.51
CA CYS A 106 -7.70 -15.42 -14.96
C CYS A 106 -8.51 -15.40 -13.67
N GLY A 107 -8.24 -14.47 -12.76
CA GLY A 107 -9.00 -14.29 -11.53
C GLY A 107 -10.47 -13.98 -11.82
N TRP A 108 -10.75 -13.01 -12.70
CA TRP A 108 -12.11 -12.65 -13.09
C TRP A 108 -12.88 -13.82 -13.71
N LEU A 109 -12.24 -14.59 -14.61
CA LEU A 109 -12.83 -15.80 -15.18
C LEU A 109 -13.11 -16.87 -14.10
N TYR A 110 -12.17 -17.08 -13.18
CA TYR A 110 -12.34 -18.02 -12.07
C TYR A 110 -13.54 -17.65 -11.19
N PHE A 111 -13.59 -16.41 -10.69
CA PHE A 111 -14.67 -15.94 -9.82
C PHE A 111 -16.01 -15.79 -10.54
N GLY A 112 -16.01 -15.50 -11.84
CA GLY A 112 -17.22 -15.30 -12.64
C GLY A 112 -17.85 -16.58 -13.17
N MET A 113 -17.03 -17.55 -13.59
CA MET A 113 -17.51 -18.76 -14.29
C MET A 113 -17.51 -20.01 -13.42
N PHE A 114 -16.57 -20.15 -12.49
CA PHE A 114 -16.35 -21.39 -11.74
C PHE A 114 -16.89 -21.35 -10.31
N LEU A 115 -17.13 -20.16 -9.76
CA LEU A 115 -17.67 -20.02 -8.41
C LEU A 115 -19.15 -19.64 -8.43
N PRO A 116 -20.01 -20.43 -7.73
CA PRO A 116 -21.41 -20.08 -7.56
C PRO A 116 -21.58 -18.71 -6.91
N GLU A 117 -22.64 -18.00 -7.30
CA GLU A 117 -22.97 -16.71 -6.70
C GLU A 117 -23.32 -16.86 -5.21
N GLY A 118 -23.02 -15.83 -4.41
CA GLY A 118 -23.32 -15.78 -2.98
C GLY A 118 -22.06 -15.77 -2.11
N ASP A 119 -22.21 -16.26 -0.87
CA ASP A 119 -21.23 -16.10 0.20
C ASP A 119 -19.91 -16.83 -0.06
N SER A 120 -19.94 -17.96 -0.79
CA SER A 120 -18.73 -18.70 -1.18
C SER A 120 -17.82 -17.86 -2.07
N ARG A 121 -18.39 -17.20 -3.09
CA ARG A 121 -17.65 -16.31 -4.00
C ARG A 121 -17.07 -15.12 -3.24
N LEU A 122 -17.87 -14.52 -2.35
CA LEU A 122 -17.42 -13.40 -1.51
C LEU A 122 -16.26 -13.82 -0.59
N SER A 123 -16.39 -14.96 0.10
CA SER A 123 -15.39 -15.47 1.04
C SER A 123 -14.05 -15.80 0.37
N GLN A 124 -14.08 -16.49 -0.77
CA GLN A 124 -12.85 -16.83 -1.50
C GLN A 124 -12.17 -15.59 -2.10
N LEU A 125 -12.95 -14.63 -2.59
CA LEU A 125 -12.40 -13.36 -3.09
C LEU A 125 -11.77 -12.57 -1.94
N GLY A 126 -12.46 -12.47 -0.80
CA GLY A 126 -11.94 -11.83 0.41
C GLY A 126 -10.64 -12.47 0.89
N LEU A 127 -10.58 -13.81 0.92
CA LEU A 127 -9.36 -14.54 1.26
C LEU A 127 -8.22 -14.23 0.28
N THR A 128 -8.51 -14.23 -1.02
CA THR A 128 -7.51 -13.94 -2.06
C THR A 128 -6.95 -12.52 -1.90
N CYS A 129 -7.82 -11.52 -1.75
CA CYS A 129 -7.42 -10.13 -1.50
C CYS A 129 -6.62 -9.99 -0.21
N SER A 130 -7.01 -10.72 0.84
CA SER A 130 -6.30 -10.74 2.12
C SER A 130 -4.88 -11.28 1.97
N VAL A 131 -4.71 -12.43 1.30
CA VAL A 131 -3.40 -13.05 1.06
C VAL A 131 -2.51 -12.12 0.24
N VAL A 132 -3.05 -11.49 -0.82
CA VAL A 132 -2.31 -10.51 -1.61
C VAL A 132 -1.87 -9.34 -0.74
N THR A 133 -2.78 -8.75 0.04
CA THR A 133 -2.46 -7.63 0.93
C THR A 133 -1.40 -7.98 1.97
N VAL A 134 -1.50 -9.17 2.60
CA VAL A 134 -0.47 -9.65 3.55
C VAL A 134 0.88 -9.82 2.86
N SER A 135 0.91 -10.38 1.64
CA SER A 135 2.16 -10.58 0.89
C SER A 135 2.87 -9.28 0.55
N MET A 136 2.12 -8.19 0.36
CA MET A 136 2.68 -6.86 0.11
C MET A 136 3.48 -6.32 1.31
N TYR A 137 3.26 -6.83 2.53
CA TYR A 137 4.06 -6.45 3.70
C TYR A 137 5.47 -7.05 3.71
N MET A 138 5.78 -7.99 2.81
CA MET A 138 7.12 -8.61 2.74
C MET A 138 8.23 -7.59 2.43
N SER A 139 7.97 -6.63 1.52
CA SER A 139 8.92 -5.55 1.21
C SER A 139 9.19 -4.68 2.45
N PRO A 140 8.17 -4.07 3.09
CA PRO A 140 8.40 -3.25 4.28
C PRO A 140 9.01 -4.02 5.46
N LEU A 141 8.77 -5.34 5.58
CA LEU A 141 9.42 -6.17 6.60
C LEU A 141 10.91 -6.37 6.30
N THR A 142 11.26 -6.58 5.02
CA THR A 142 12.65 -6.69 4.59
C THR A 142 13.41 -5.41 4.89
N ASP A 143 12.80 -4.25 4.64
CA ASP A 143 13.39 -2.94 4.98
C ASP A 143 13.64 -2.83 6.49
N LEU A 144 12.71 -3.29 7.33
CA LEU A 144 12.89 -3.25 8.80
C LEU A 144 14.07 -4.12 9.26
N VAL A 145 14.24 -5.31 8.67
CA VAL A 145 15.38 -6.17 8.97
C VAL A 145 16.68 -5.48 8.58
N GLU A 146 16.72 -4.83 7.42
CA GLU A 146 17.91 -4.10 6.95
C GLU A 146 18.24 -2.91 7.84
N ILE A 147 17.24 -2.17 8.33
CA ILE A 147 17.44 -1.04 9.24
C ILE A 147 17.96 -1.50 10.60
N VAL A 148 17.45 -2.61 11.13
CA VAL A 148 17.95 -3.17 12.40
C VAL A 148 19.41 -3.60 12.29
N ARG A 149 19.83 -4.09 11.11
CA ARG A 149 21.21 -4.50 10.85
C ARG A 149 22.15 -3.32 10.60
N SER A 150 21.74 -2.39 9.75
CA SER A 150 22.57 -1.27 9.29
C SER A 150 22.54 -0.06 10.23
N GLY A 151 21.48 0.08 11.04
CA GLY A 151 21.21 1.25 11.86
C GLY A 151 20.80 2.51 11.08
N ASN A 152 20.63 2.41 9.75
CA ASN A 152 20.30 3.56 8.91
C ASN A 152 18.78 3.69 8.70
N VAL A 153 18.19 4.76 9.22
CA VAL A 153 16.75 5.06 9.08
C VAL A 153 16.42 6.00 7.92
N GLN A 154 17.38 6.38 7.07
CA GLN A 154 17.16 7.32 5.96
C GLN A 154 16.11 6.85 4.94
N CYS A 155 15.94 5.53 4.80
CA CYS A 155 14.92 4.95 3.91
C CYS A 155 13.50 4.98 4.51
N LEU A 156 13.34 5.29 5.81
CA LEU A 156 12.02 5.37 6.45
C LEU A 156 11.43 6.78 6.37
N SER A 157 10.24 6.88 5.80
CA SER A 157 9.41 8.08 5.88
C SER A 157 8.53 8.06 7.14
N PHE A 158 8.76 9.01 8.04
CA PHE A 158 7.93 9.17 9.24
C PHE A 158 6.46 9.49 8.88
N PRO A 159 6.16 10.43 7.96
CA PRO A 159 4.79 10.69 7.54
C PRO A 159 4.08 9.46 6.97
N LEU A 160 4.77 8.66 6.15
CA LEU A 160 4.21 7.44 5.59
C LEU A 160 3.90 6.41 6.69
N THR A 161 4.78 6.28 7.68
CA THR A 161 4.57 5.38 8.83
C THR A 161 3.33 5.75 9.63
N VAL A 162 3.13 7.05 9.88
CA VAL A 162 1.93 7.58 10.55
C VAL A 162 0.67 7.30 9.71
N ALA A 163 0.72 7.58 8.41
CA ALA A 163 -0.40 7.31 7.50
C ALA A 163 -0.77 5.82 7.48
N THR A 164 0.22 4.91 7.41
CA THR A 164 0.00 3.47 7.46
C THR A 164 -0.60 3.04 8.80
N PHE A 165 -0.10 3.56 9.93
CA PHE A 165 -0.64 3.21 11.24
C PHE A 165 -2.13 3.54 11.37
N PHE A 166 -2.52 4.77 11.02
CA PHE A 166 -3.93 5.19 11.10
C PHE A 166 -4.80 4.50 10.07
N THR A 167 -4.31 4.27 8.85
CA THR A 167 -5.02 3.50 7.82
C THR A 167 -5.30 2.09 8.30
N SER A 168 -4.27 1.36 8.72
CA SER A 168 -4.40 -0.02 9.19
C SER A 168 -5.27 -0.14 10.43
N THR A 169 -5.13 0.77 11.40
CA THR A 169 -5.98 0.79 12.60
C THR A 169 -7.44 1.03 12.23
N SER A 170 -7.73 1.97 11.33
CA SER A 170 -9.09 2.25 10.87
C SER A 170 -9.71 1.03 10.19
N TRP A 171 -8.99 0.35 9.32
CA TRP A 171 -9.47 -0.86 8.64
C TRP A 171 -9.65 -2.06 9.57
N VAL A 172 -8.79 -2.24 10.57
CA VAL A 172 -8.96 -3.27 11.61
C VAL A 172 -10.24 -3.02 12.41
N LEU A 173 -10.46 -1.79 12.87
CA LEU A 173 -11.67 -1.43 13.61
C LEU A 173 -12.92 -1.53 12.75
N TYR A 174 -12.84 -1.13 11.48
CA TYR A 174 -13.93 -1.23 10.51
C TYR A 174 -14.30 -2.69 10.24
N GLY A 175 -13.31 -3.55 9.95
CA GLY A 175 -13.51 -4.99 9.78
C GLY A 175 -14.09 -5.65 11.02
N LEU A 176 -13.59 -5.30 12.22
CA LEU A 176 -14.13 -5.80 13.48
C LEU A 176 -15.62 -5.41 13.66
N GLN A 177 -15.97 -4.16 13.39
CA GLN A 177 -17.35 -3.67 13.49
C GLN A 177 -18.30 -4.37 12.49
N LEU A 178 -17.78 -4.76 11.33
CA LEU A 178 -18.52 -5.52 10.31
C LEU A 178 -18.49 -7.04 10.53
N ASN A 179 -17.82 -7.54 11.57
CA ASN A 179 -17.51 -8.96 11.79
C ASN A 179 -16.85 -9.60 10.55
N ASP A 180 -15.99 -8.85 9.87
CA ASP A 180 -15.33 -9.26 8.64
C ASP A 180 -13.82 -9.44 8.85
N TYR A 181 -13.44 -10.70 9.08
CA TYR A 181 -12.05 -11.10 9.27
C TYR A 181 -11.22 -10.92 7.99
N TYR A 182 -11.82 -10.94 6.80
CA TYR A 182 -11.08 -10.71 5.56
C TYR A 182 -10.59 -9.27 5.47
N ILE A 183 -11.32 -8.30 6.00
CA ILE A 183 -10.84 -6.91 6.08
C ILE A 183 -9.86 -6.75 7.24
N MET A 184 -10.20 -7.31 8.41
CA MET A 184 -9.45 -7.10 9.64
C MET A 184 -8.03 -7.68 9.58
N VAL A 185 -7.92 -8.99 9.28
CA VAL A 185 -6.65 -9.74 9.34
C VAL A 185 -5.53 -9.12 8.50
N PRO A 186 -5.70 -8.80 7.21
CA PRO A 186 -4.62 -8.28 6.39
C PRO A 186 -4.15 -6.87 6.76
N ASN A 187 -4.93 -6.13 7.55
CA ASN A 187 -4.54 -4.81 8.02
C ASN A 187 -3.74 -4.86 9.34
N THR A 188 -3.83 -5.96 10.10
CA THR A 188 -3.08 -6.10 11.36
C THR A 188 -1.55 -5.99 11.23
N PRO A 189 -0.88 -6.54 10.20
CA PRO A 189 0.57 -6.39 10.04
C PRO A 189 0.99 -4.93 9.86
N GLY A 190 0.13 -4.08 9.27
CA GLY A 190 0.41 -2.66 9.13
C GLY A 190 0.52 -1.94 10.47
N ILE A 191 -0.31 -2.30 11.44
CA ILE A 191 -0.21 -1.77 12.82
C ILE A 191 1.12 -2.18 13.45
N PHE A 192 1.43 -3.48 13.43
CA PHE A 192 2.66 -4.01 14.04
C PHE A 192 3.92 -3.42 13.40
N THR A 193 4.00 -3.40 12.07
CA THR A 193 5.15 -2.84 11.37
C THR A 193 5.31 -1.34 11.61
N SER A 194 4.22 -0.58 11.72
CA SER A 194 4.29 0.84 12.08
C SER A 194 4.75 1.08 13.52
N LEU A 195 4.30 0.26 14.48
CA LEU A 195 4.80 0.35 15.86
C LEU A 195 6.30 0.08 15.94
N ILE A 196 6.80 -0.93 15.21
CA ILE A 196 8.23 -1.20 15.10
C ILE A 196 8.96 0.00 14.48
N ARG A 197 8.43 0.60 13.40
CA ARG A 197 9.02 1.81 12.79
C ARG A 197 9.11 2.96 13.77
N PHE A 198 8.05 3.23 14.54
CA PHE A 198 8.08 4.30 15.56
C PHE A 198 9.14 4.04 16.61
N TYR A 199 9.29 2.80 17.07
CA TYR A 199 10.37 2.43 17.98
C TYR A 199 11.76 2.66 17.36
N LEU A 200 11.97 2.25 16.10
CA LEU A 200 13.24 2.46 15.40
C LEU A 200 13.54 3.95 15.20
N PHE A 201 12.54 4.76 14.84
CA PHE A 201 12.68 6.22 14.76
C PHE A 201 13.15 6.79 16.09
N TRP A 202 12.52 6.42 17.20
CA TRP A 202 12.92 6.90 18.52
C TRP A 202 14.34 6.46 18.88
N ARG A 203 14.69 5.19 18.63
CA ARG A 203 16.00 4.61 18.96
C ARG A 203 17.14 5.24 18.16
N PHE A 204 16.97 5.46 16.86
CA PHE A 204 18.02 5.97 15.97
C PHE A 204 18.03 7.50 15.81
N ALA A 205 16.91 8.19 16.07
CA ALA A 205 16.90 9.66 16.17
C ALA A 205 17.86 10.17 17.26
N SER A 206 17.99 9.42 18.36
CA SER A 206 18.93 9.73 19.45
C SER A 206 20.42 9.62 19.05
N VAL A 207 20.74 8.76 18.08
CA VAL A 207 22.13 8.49 17.67
C VAL A 207 22.64 9.59 16.74
N ASN A 208 21.81 10.11 15.83
CA ASN A 208 22.18 11.19 14.91
C ASN A 208 22.41 12.56 15.57
N GLN A 209 21.95 12.76 16.81
CA GLN A 209 22.24 13.98 17.57
C GLN A 209 23.61 13.95 18.27
N SER A 210 24.28 12.80 18.33
CA SER A 210 25.55 12.61 19.06
C SER A 210 26.83 12.76 18.23
N SER A 211 26.73 13.06 16.93
CA SER A 211 27.88 13.43 16.09
C SER A 211 27.92 14.95 15.90
N PRO A 212 28.69 15.71 16.71
CA PRO A 212 28.90 17.12 16.45
C PRO A 212 29.71 17.26 15.15
N SER A 213 29.08 17.80 14.11
CA SER A 213 29.75 18.19 12.88
C SER A 213 30.61 19.42 13.11
N TYR A 214 31.75 19.27 13.80
CA TYR A 214 32.86 20.22 13.70
C TYR A 214 33.74 19.82 12.52
N LYS A 215 33.61 20.55 11.41
CA LYS A 215 34.74 20.75 10.51
C LYS A 215 35.25 22.17 10.76
N PRO A 216 36.45 22.35 11.34
CA PRO A 216 37.06 23.67 11.38
C PRO A 216 37.43 24.06 9.94
N VAL A 217 36.96 25.24 9.54
CA VAL A 217 37.43 25.92 8.33
C VAL A 217 38.86 26.35 8.62
N HIS A 218 39.83 25.73 7.97
CA HIS A 218 41.19 26.27 7.91
C HIS A 218 41.17 27.49 6.98
N ILE A 219 41.46 28.65 7.55
CA ILE A 219 41.80 29.91 6.86
C ILE A 219 43.23 29.80 6.36
#